data_AF-A0A1M7YAF0-F1
#
_entry.id   AF-A0A1M7YAF0-F1
#
_cell.length_a   1.000
_cell.length_b   1.000
_cell.length_c   1.000
_cell.angle_alpha   90.00
_cell.angle_beta   90.00
_cell.angle_gamma   90.00
#
_symmetry.space_group_name_H-M   'P 1'
#
loop_
_entity.id
_entity.type
_entity.pdbx_description
1 polymer ?
#
loop_
_entity_poly.entity_id
_entity_poly.type
_entity_poly.pdbx_seq_one_letter_code
_entity_poly.pdbx_strand_id
1 'polypeptide(L)' 'MTILIGITQEPAKAKEYLEGQYGDIGGLTEVGPFLSMVDALNWLVYLKSLIWDFEEIIPQNQSGKDQLWYGFTYENAKDR' A
#
# COMPACT_ATOMS: atom_id res chain seq x y z
N MET A 1 13.37 -10.75 -1.75
CA MET A 1 12.75 -9.56 -1.15
C MET A 1 11.49 -9.32 -1.94
N THR A 2 10.34 -9.33 -1.29
CA THR A 2 9.04 -9.18 -1.97
C THR A 2 8.47 -7.83 -1.56
N ILE A 3 8.04 -7.02 -2.54
CA ILE A 3 7.46 -5.72 -2.27
C ILE A 3 5.94 -5.86 -2.19
N LEU A 4 5.37 -5.56 -1.04
CA LEU A 4 3.92 -5.47 -0.87
C LEU A 4 3.47 -4.07 -1.29
N ILE A 5 2.48 -3.97 -2.17
CA ILE A 5 1.97 -2.68 -2.67
C ILE A 5 0.46 -2.62 -2.55
N GLY A 6 -0.09 -1.44 -2.27
CA GLY A 6 -1.54 -1.29 -2.16
C GLY A 6 -1.99 0.16 -2.07
N ILE A 7 -3.31 0.36 -2.10
CA ILE A 7 -3.95 1.66 -1.87
C ILE A 7 -4.94 1.54 -0.70
N THR A 8 -5.06 2.59 0.10
CA THR A 8 -5.91 2.64 1.29
C THR A 8 -6.49 4.03 1.49
N GLN A 9 -7.67 4.12 2.11
CA GLN A 9 -8.21 5.38 2.64
C GLN A 9 -7.89 5.55 4.13
N GLU A 10 -7.37 4.50 4.76
CA GLU A 10 -7.08 4.42 6.20
C GLU A 10 -5.61 4.03 6.41
N PRO A 11 -4.64 4.94 6.21
CA PRO A 11 -3.21 4.61 6.29
C PRO A 11 -2.80 4.07 7.66
N ALA A 12 -3.38 4.60 8.76
CA ALA A 12 -3.14 4.09 10.11
C ALA A 12 -3.53 2.60 10.26
N LYS A 13 -4.67 2.19 9.71
CA LYS A 13 -5.11 0.78 9.76
C LYS A 13 -4.26 -0.11 8.86
N ALA A 14 -3.83 0.40 7.71
CA ALA A 14 -2.91 -0.33 6.84
C ALA A 14 -1.57 -0.59 7.55
N LYS A 15 -1.05 0.43 8.26
CA LYS A 15 0.13 0.30 9.10
C LYS A 15 -0.05 -0.74 10.20
N GLU A 16 -1.11 -0.66 10.99
CA GLU A 16 -1.42 -1.65 12.04
C GLU A 16 -1.55 -3.08 11.48
N TYR A 17 -2.18 -3.23 10.31
CA TYR A 17 -2.27 -4.53 9.63
C TYR A 17 -0.88 -5.05 9.23
N LEU A 18 -0.04 -4.21 8.64
CA LEU A 18 1.31 -4.59 8.23
C LEU A 18 2.20 -4.92 9.43
N GLU A 19 2.14 -4.11 10.50
CA GLU A 19 2.83 -4.40 11.76
C GLU A 19 2.38 -5.74 12.36
N GLY A 20 1.07 -6.02 12.36
CA GLY A 20 0.52 -7.26 12.90
C GLY A 20 0.85 -8.51 12.07
N GLN A 21 0.98 -8.38 10.75
CA GLN A 21 1.26 -9.52 9.86
C GLN A 21 2.77 -9.77 9.66
N TYR A 22 3.57 -8.71 9.58
CA TYR A 22 4.97 -8.78 9.15
C TYR A 22 5.97 -8.29 10.22
N GLY A 23 5.50 -7.69 11.31
CA GLY A 23 6.35 -7.23 12.41
C GLY A 23 6.93 -5.84 12.13
N ASP A 24 8.25 -5.73 11.96
CA ASP A 24 8.90 -4.44 11.76
C ASP A 24 8.54 -3.84 10.40
N ILE A 25 8.07 -2.60 10.42
CA ILE A 25 7.62 -1.82 9.26
C ILE A 25 8.69 -0.83 8.76
N GLY A 26 9.96 -1.02 9.11
CA GLY A 26 11.06 -0.15 8.67
C GLY A 26 11.15 0.05 7.15
N GLY A 27 10.58 -0.86 6.35
CA GLY A 27 10.45 -0.76 4.89
C GLY A 27 9.14 -0.17 4.35
N LEU A 28 8.26 0.40 5.20
CA LEU A 28 6.98 0.99 4.79
C LEU A 28 7.20 2.41 4.21
N THR A 29 6.75 2.61 2.97
CA THR A 29 6.69 3.91 2.30
C THR A 29 5.24 4.24 2.00
N GLU A 30 4.79 5.43 2.35
CA GLU A 30 3.46 5.95 2.04
C GLU A 30 3.55 7.02 0.93
N VAL A 31 2.58 7.04 0.01
CA VAL A 31 2.52 7.95 -1.12
C VAL A 31 1.13 8.57 -1.23
N GLY A 32 1.06 9.89 -1.42
CA GLY A 32 -0.20 10.63 -1.56
C GLY A 32 -0.18 11.96 -0.81
N PRO A 33 -1.36 12.53 -0.47
CA PRO A 33 -2.70 12.00 -0.74
C PRO A 33 -3.13 12.14 -2.21
N PHE A 34 -3.88 11.17 -2.70
CA PHE A 34 -4.58 11.21 -3.99
C PHE A 34 -6.03 11.68 -3.77
N LEU A 35 -6.49 12.60 -4.61
CA LEU A 35 -7.83 13.21 -4.51
C LEU A 35 -8.93 12.29 -5.02
N SER A 36 -8.60 11.30 -5.84
CA SER A 36 -9.55 10.33 -6.38
C SER A 36 -8.99 8.90 -6.34
N MET A 37 -9.90 7.92 -6.29
CA MET A 37 -9.56 6.51 -6.41
C MET A 37 -8.83 6.22 -7.74
N VAL A 38 -9.23 6.92 -8.81
CA VAL A 38 -8.63 6.76 -10.14
C VAL A 38 -7.16 7.17 -10.12
N ASP A 39 -6.82 8.28 -9.47
CA ASP A 39 -5.41 8.73 -9.37
C ASP A 39 -4.56 7.74 -8.57
N ALA A 40 -5.10 7.22 -7.46
CA ALA A 40 -4.43 6.21 -6.65
C ALA A 40 -4.22 4.90 -7.43
N LEU A 41 -5.23 4.46 -8.20
CA LEU A 41 -5.12 3.28 -9.06
C LEU A 41 -4.13 3.50 -10.21
N ASN A 42 -4.09 4.68 -10.81
CA ASN A 42 -3.11 5.02 -11.86
C ASN A 42 -1.69 4.96 -11.31
N TRP A 43 -1.46 5.48 -10.10
CA TRP A 43 -0.19 5.32 -9.40
C TRP A 43 0.16 3.84 -9.16
N LEU A 44 -0.80 3.04 -8.69
CA LEU A 44 -0.59 1.61 -8.44
C LEU A 44 -0.21 0.87 -9.73
N VAL A 45 -0.92 1.13 -10.83
CA VAL A 45 -0.62 0.55 -12.15
C VAL A 45 0.77 0.96 -12.64
N TYR A 46 1.13 2.24 -12.50
CA TYR A 46 2.46 2.72 -12.83
C TYR A 46 3.53 1.98 -12.02
N LEU A 47 3.33 1.83 -10.71
CA LEU A 47 4.30 1.17 -9.84
C LEU A 47 4.44 -0.33 -10.16
N LYS A 48 3.33 -1.00 -10.44
CA LYS A 48 3.30 -2.39 -10.95
C LYS A 48 4.06 -2.57 -12.27
N SER A 49 4.15 -1.53 -13.09
CA SER A 49 4.94 -1.58 -14.33
C SER A 49 6.45 -1.48 -14.08
N LEU A 50 6.86 -0.93 -12.94
CA LEU A 50 8.27 -0.75 -12.57
C LEU A 50 8.83 -1.89 -11.74
N ILE A 51 7.98 -2.52 -10.92
CA ILE A 51 8.38 -3.57 -9.99
C ILE A 51 8.03 -4.93 -10.60
N TRP A 52 9.02 -5.82 -10.71
CA TRP A 52 8.83 -7.16 -11.28
C TRP A 52 8.30 -8.18 -10.25
N ASP A 53 8.71 -8.06 -8.98
CA ASP A 53 8.38 -8.99 -7.89
C ASP A 53 7.61 -8.27 -6.78
N PHE A 54 6.28 -8.32 -6.87
CA PHE A 54 5.38 -7.66 -5.91
C PHE A 54 4.18 -8.53 -5.54
N GLU A 55 3.63 -8.26 -4.37
CA GLU A 55 2.33 -8.77 -3.90
C GLU A 55 1.38 -7.59 -3.70
N GLU A 56 0.19 -7.65 -4.29
CA GLU A 56 -0.82 -6.60 -4.14
C GLU A 56 -1.71 -6.88 -2.93
N ILE A 57 -1.77 -5.91 -2.01
CA ILE A 57 -2.73 -5.93 -0.89
C ILE A 57 -3.91 -5.04 -1.27
N ILE A 58 -5.09 -5.66 -1.38
CA ILE A 58 -6.35 -4.96 -1.54
C ILE A 58 -7.03 -4.89 -0.17
N PRO A 59 -7.01 -3.77 0.56
CA PRO A 59 -7.70 -3.68 1.83
C PRO A 59 -9.21 -3.83 1.63
N GLN A 60 -9.84 -4.65 2.49
CA GLN A 60 -11.24 -5.06 2.35
C GLN A 60 -12.27 -3.95 2.62
N ASN A 61 -11.85 -2.78 3.14
CA ASN A 61 -12.74 -1.68 3.49
C ASN A 61 -12.33 -0.39 2.77
N GLN A 62 -13.01 -0.08 1.66
CA GLN A 62 -12.86 1.15 0.89
C GLN A 62 -14.19 1.93 0.93
N SER A 63 -14.58 2.39 2.12
CA SER A 63 -15.96 2.84 2.39
C SER A 63 -16.16 4.35 2.33
N GLY A 64 -15.13 5.16 2.00
CA GLY A 64 -15.22 6.62 2.02
C GLY A 64 -15.45 7.22 0.63
N LYS A 65 -16.67 7.62 0.29
CA LYS A 65 -16.95 8.36 -0.98
C LYS A 65 -16.22 9.71 -1.09
N ASP A 66 -15.82 10.29 0.04
CA ASP A 66 -15.17 11.62 0.13
C ASP A 66 -13.81 11.58 0.86
N GLN A 67 -13.16 10.41 0.93
CA GLN A 67 -11.88 10.26 1.64
C GLN A 67 -10.69 10.23 0.68
N LEU A 68 -9.61 10.90 1.09
CA LEU A 68 -8.31 10.89 0.43
C LEU A 68 -7.78 9.46 0.35
N TRP A 69 -7.13 9.15 -0.78
CA TRP A 69 -6.49 7.86 -0.99
C TRP A 69 -5.00 7.97 -0.77
N TYR A 70 -4.40 6.90 -0.28
CA TYR A 70 -2.97 6.79 -0.02
C TYR A 70 -2.48 5.50 -0.64
N GLY A 71 -1.40 5.58 -1.39
CA GLY A 71 -0.61 4.44 -1.80
C GLY A 71 0.36 4.04 -0.70
N PHE A 72 0.70 2.76 -0.63
CA PHE A 72 1.80 2.31 0.22
C PHE A 72 2.59 1.21 -0.47
N THR A 73 3.87 1.12 -0.11
CA THR A 73 4.75 0.01 -0.43
C THR A 73 5.42 -0.47 0.84
N TYR A 74 5.56 -1.77 1.04
CA TYR A 74 6.29 -2.34 2.15
C TYR A 74 7.29 -3.36 1.62
N GLU A 75 8.57 -3.12 1.88
CA GLU A 75 9.61 -4.07 1.54
C GLU A 75 9.67 -5.16 2.60
N ASN A 76 9.21 -6.36 2.24
CA ASN A 76 9.40 -7.54 3.07
C ASN A 76 10.80 -8.10 2.81
N ALA A 77 11.75 -7.63 3.63
CA ALA A 77 13.00 -8.32 3.85
C ALA A 77 12.68 -9.62 4.61
N LYS A 78 12.27 -10.66 3.88
CA LYS A 78 12.43 -12.04 4.36
C LYS A 78 13.93 -12.29 4.54
N ASP A 79 14.50 -11.82 5.63
CA ASP A 79 15.67 -12.45 6.21
C ASP A 79 15.20 -13.80 6.75
N ARG A 80 15.66 -14.85 6.09
CA ARG A 80 15.56 -16.22 6.57
C ARG A 80 16.95 -16.70 6.90
#